data_AF-A0A2V9B995-F1
#
_entry.id   AF-A0A2V9B995-F1
#
_cell.length_a   1.000
_cell.length_b   1.000
_cell.length_c   1.000
_cell.angle_alpha   90.00
_cell.angle_beta   90.00
_cell.angle_gamma   90.00
#
_symmetry.space_group_name_H-M   'P 1'
#
loop_
_entity.id
_entity.type
_entity.pdbx_description
1 polymer ?
#
loop_
_entity_poly.entity_id
_entity_poly.type
_entity_poly.pdbx_seq_one_letter_code
_entity_poly.pdbx_strand_id
1 'polypeptide(L)' 'MQVWIDESSWLPAQQKFLEAGSGDYLLIRYSDIKINLKIDDSRFKPDWPKNDTKIKPRG' A
#
# COMPACT_ATOMS: atom_id res chain seq x y z
N MET A 1 15.22 2.84 3.15
CA MET A 1 13.79 3.13 3.41
C MET A 1 13.71 4.16 4.53
N GLN A 2 12.80 5.13 4.42
CA GLN A 2 12.55 6.12 5.46
C GLN A 2 11.06 6.13 5.80
N VAL A 3 10.72 6.26 7.08
CA VAL A 3 9.35 6.34 7.58
C VAL A 3 9.27 7.51 8.55
N TRP A 4 8.24 8.33 8.40
CA TRP A 4 7.90 9.39 9.35
C TRP A 4 6.71 8.94 10.17
N ILE A 5 6.84 9.09 11.49
CA ILE A 5 5.80 8.74 12.47
C ILE A 5 5.21 10.04 13.02
N ASP A 6 3.89 10.08 13.15
CA ASP A 6 3.21 11.12 13.91
C ASP A 6 3.37 10.82 15.40
N GLU A 7 4.06 11.67 16.15
CA GLU A 7 4.41 11.42 17.56
C GLU A 7 3.18 11.42 18.50
N SER A 8 2.07 12.05 18.10
CA SER A 8 0.86 12.12 18.91
C SER A 8 0.05 10.82 18.87
N SER A 9 0.02 10.18 17.70
CA SER A 9 -0.75 8.96 17.44
C SER A 9 0.10 7.69 17.34
N TRP A 10 1.42 7.86 17.19
CA TRP A 10 2.37 6.79 16.86
C TRP A 10 2.05 6.06 15.55
N LEU A 11 1.31 6.71 14.65
CA LEU A 11 0.94 6.16 13.35
C LEU A 11 1.90 6.64 12.25
N PRO A 12 2.06 5.87 11.16
CA PRO A 12 2.85 6.30 10.02
C PRO A 12 2.19 7.50 9.33
N ALA A 13 2.89 8.62 9.24
CA ALA A 13 2.46 9.81 8.52
C ALA A 13 2.90 9.77 7.04
N GLN A 14 4.11 9.25 6.79
CA GLN A 14 4.70 9.20 5.46
C GLN A 14 5.72 8.06 5.35
N GLN A 15 5.91 7.54 4.14
CA GLN A 15 6.92 6.52 3.84
C GLN A 15 7.57 6.75 2.47
N LYS A 16 8.90 6.62 2.41
CA LYS A 16 9.69 6.74 1.18
C LYS A 16 10.39 5.42 0.85
N PHE A 17 10.06 4.87 -0.30
CA PHE A 17 10.74 3.75 -0.93
C PHE A 17 11.72 4.26 -1.98
N LEU A 18 12.91 3.69 -2.02
CA LEU A 18 13.89 3.96 -3.08
C LEU A 18 13.80 2.81 -4.07
N GLU A 19 13.70 3.11 -5.36
CA GLU A 19 13.87 2.10 -6.40
C GLU A 19 15.35 1.75 -6.53
N ALA A 20 15.63 0.46 -6.62
CA ALA A 20 16.99 -0.02 -6.76
C ALA A 20 17.53 0.35 -8.15
N GLY A 21 18.68 1.04 -8.19
CA GLY A 21 19.45 1.24 -9.41
C GLY A 21 19.17 2.50 -10.22
N SER A 22 18.05 3.19 -10.01
CA SER A 22 17.75 4.47 -10.72
C SER A 22 17.89 5.72 -9.84
N GLY A 23 17.81 5.57 -8.52
CA GLY A 23 17.71 6.70 -7.59
C GLY A 23 16.30 7.30 -7.50
N ASP A 24 15.34 6.75 -8.26
CA ASP A 24 13.93 7.10 -8.17
C ASP A 24 13.34 6.68 -6.82
N TYR A 25 12.21 7.28 -6.48
CA TYR A 25 11.53 6.99 -5.23
C TYR A 25 10.02 7.06 -5.35
N LEU A 26 9.35 6.26 -4.52
CA LEU A 26 7.92 6.34 -4.27
C LEU A 26 7.70 6.96 -2.88
N LEU A 27 6.92 8.03 -2.83
CA LEU A 27 6.52 8.69 -1.59
C LEU A 27 5.03 8.45 -1.32
N ILE A 28 4.72 7.82 -0.18
CA ILE A 28 3.35 7.57 0.26
C ILE A 28 3.06 8.47 1.46
N ARG A 29 1.96 9.22 1.40
CA ARG A 29 1.44 10.02 2.51
C ARG A 29 0.12 9.44 2.98
N TYR A 30 0.03 9.13 4.26
CA TYR A 30 -1.17 8.53 4.84
C TYR A 30 -2.12 9.61 5.35
N SER A 31 -3.42 9.39 5.19
CA SER A 31 -4.49 10.22 5.72
C SER A 31 -5.67 9.32 6.14
N ASP A 32 -6.50 9.82 7.06
CA ASP A 32 -7.68 9.13 7.58
C ASP A 32 -7.46 7.67 8.05
N ILE A 33 -6.35 7.45 8.77
CA ILE A 33 -5.98 6.11 9.24
C ILE A 33 -7.05 5.58 10.21
N LYS A 34 -7.59 4.39 9.92
CA LYS A 34 -8.51 3.65 10.81
C LYS A 34 -7.78 2.47 11.45
N ILE A 35 -7.72 2.45 12.78
CA ILE A 35 -7.07 1.39 13.56
C ILE A 35 -8.08 0.29 13.91
N ASN A 36 -7.67 -0.98 13.83
CA ASN A 36 -8.47 -2.15 14.21
C ASN A 36 -9.83 -2.23 13.50
N LEU A 37 -9.93 -1.67 12.30
CA LEU A 37 -11.13 -1.78 11.48
C LEU A 37 -11.34 -3.26 11.11
N LYS A 38 -12.55 -3.77 11.32
CA LYS A 38 -12.93 -5.09 10.81
C LYS A 38 -13.13 -4.97 9.31
N ILE A 39 -12.23 -5.56 8.54
CA ILE A 39 -12.29 -5.60 7.08
C ILE A 39 -12.78 -6.99 6.68
N ASP A 40 -13.82 -7.03 5.86
CA ASP A 40 -14.37 -8.30 5.36
C ASP A 40 -13.40 -8.99 4.38
N ASP A 41 -13.30 -10.32 4.45
CA ASP A 41 -12.41 -11.13 3.61
C ASP A 41 -12.65 -10.94 2.10
N SER A 42 -13.87 -10.58 1.69
CA SER A 42 -14.20 -10.28 0.30
C SER A 42 -13.43 -9.08 -0.25
N ARG A 43 -13.00 -8.14 0.60
CA ARG A 43 -12.20 -6.97 0.19
C ARG A 43 -10.80 -7.34 -0.28
N PHE A 44 -10.31 -8.52 0.08
CA PHE A 44 -9.01 -9.04 -0.37
C PHE A 44 -9.13 -9.92 -1.61
N LYS A 45 -10.36 -10.13 -2.12
CA LYS A 45 -10.59 -10.83 -3.38
C LYS A 45 -10.59 -9.81 -4.51
N PRO A 46 -9.84 -10.05 -5.60
CA PRO A 46 -9.88 -9.13 -6.73
C PRO A 46 -11.26 -9.12 -7.40
N ASP A 47 -11.83 -7.93 -7.58
CA ASP A 47 -13.07 -7.72 -8.32
C ASP A 47 -12.76 -7.44 -9.79
N TRP A 48 -12.35 -8.50 -10.50
CA TRP A 48 -11.99 -8.39 -11.92
C TRP A 48 -13.24 -8.17 -12.79
N PRO A 49 -13.21 -7.22 -13.75
CA PRO A 49 -14.20 -7.14 -14.81
C PRO A 49 -14.45 -8.49 -15.50
N LYS A 50 -15.71 -8.73 -15.92
CA LYS A 50 -16.16 -10.02 -16.46
C LYS A 50 -15.38 -10.53 -17.68
N ASN A 51 -14.76 -9.63 -18.45
CA ASN A 51 -14.11 -9.94 -19.71
C ASN A 51 -12.57 -9.82 -19.66
N ASP A 52 -11.98 -9.77 -18.47
CA ASP A 52 -10.53 -9.62 -18.31
C ASP A 52 -9.77 -10.93 -18.57
N THR A 53 -8.70 -10.82 -19.35
CA THR A 53 -7.76 -11.93 -19.56
C THR A 53 -6.86 -12.06 -18.33
N LYS A 54 -6.99 -13.18 -17.61
CA LYS A 54 -6.14 -13.47 -16.44
C LYS A 54 -4.83 -14.10 -16.89
N ILE A 55 -3.74 -13.34 -16.80
CA ILE A 55 -2.38 -13.84 -17.04
C ILE A 55 -1.71 -14.09 -15.69
N LYS A 56 -1.33 -15.34 -15.41
CA LYS A 56 -0.49 -15.64 -14.26
C LYS A 56 0.97 -15.32 -14.61
N PRO A 57 1.71 -14.59 -13.76
CA PRO A 57 3.15 -14.39 -13.95
C PRO A 57 3.82 -15.76 -14.04
N ARG A 58 4.69 -15.95 -15.04
CA ARG A 58 5.61 -17.09 -15.07
C ARG A 58 6.82 -16.67 -14.26
N GLY A 59 7.10 -17.41 -13.19
CA GLY A 59 8.33 -17.26 -12.41
C GLY A 59 9.55 -17.69 -13.21
#